data_AF-A0A7Z0QE98-F1
#
_entry.id   AF-A0A7Z0QE98-F1
#
_cell.length_a   1.000
_cell.length_b   1.000
_cell.length_c   1.000
_cell.angle_alpha   90.00
_cell.angle_beta   90.00
_cell.angle_gamma   90.00
#
_symmetry.space_group_name_H-M   'P 1'
#
loop_
_entity.id
_entity.type
_entity.pdbx_description
1 polymer ?
#
loop_
_entity_poly.entity_id
_entity_poly.type
_entity_poly.pdbx_seq_one_letter_code
_entity_poly.pdbx_strand_id
1 'polypeptide(L)'
;MIIAAYVVAAVAMAAGSLYLAWCSLDVRKFLAGAFFVSSGILAYLAIADVSVPLLGTGSVETPPVSGARAIVHFLLFLVCLYSGFLGKRVRSA
;
A
#
# COMPACT_ATOMS: atom_id res chain seq x y z
N MET A 1 8.98 6.45 21.65
CA MET A 1 10.00 6.79 20.64
C MET A 1 9.95 5.91 19.39
N ILE A 2 9.82 4.59 19.51
CA ILE A 2 9.73 3.66 18.37
C ILE A 2 8.48 3.89 17.49
N ILE A 3 7.31 4.11 18.10
CA ILE A 3 6.06 4.37 17.35
C ILE A 3 6.17 5.63 16.50
N ALA A 4 6.78 6.71 17.03
CA ALA A 4 7.02 7.94 16.27
C ALA A 4 7.94 7.69 15.06
N ALA A 5 8.97 6.85 15.20
CA ALA A 5 9.83 6.46 14.09
C ALA A 5 9.06 5.68 13.00
N TYR A 6 8.16 4.76 13.39
CA TYR A 6 7.27 4.07 12.46
C TYR A 6 6.32 5.03 11.72
N VAL A 7 5.73 5.99 12.43
CA VAL A 7 4.86 7.01 11.81
C VAL A 7 5.63 7.87 10.82
N VAL A 8 6.83 8.34 11.18
CA VAL A 8 7.68 9.13 10.28
C VAL A 8 8.08 8.33 9.04
N ALA A 9 8.49 7.07 9.21
CA ALA A 9 8.85 6.20 8.10
C ALA A 9 7.65 5.93 7.17
N ALA A 10 6.46 5.67 7.73
CA ALA A 10 5.24 5.45 6.97
C ALA A 10 4.86 6.70 6.16
N VAL A 11 4.91 7.90 6.77
CA VAL A 11 4.61 9.17 6.09
C VAL A 11 5.63 9.46 5.00
N ALA A 12 6.93 9.27 5.27
CA ALA A 12 7.98 9.48 4.28
C ALA A 12 7.84 8.54 3.08
N MET A 13 7.57 7.26 3.33
CA MET A 13 7.33 6.28 2.27
C MET A 13 6.06 6.58 1.48
N ALA A 14 4.97 6.99 2.15
CA ALA A 14 3.74 7.38 1.48
C ALA A 14 3.95 8.61 0.58
N ALA A 15 4.60 9.66 1.11
CA ALA A 15 4.89 10.88 0.37
C ALA A 15 5.83 10.62 -0.83
N GLY A 16 6.89 9.84 -0.64
CA GLY A 16 7.80 9.45 -1.71
C GLY A 16 7.10 8.66 -2.81
N SER A 17 6.26 7.68 -2.43
CA SER A 17 5.45 6.90 -3.37
C SER A 17 4.50 7.79 -4.17
N LEU A 18 3.83 8.74 -3.51
CA LEU A 18 2.88 9.66 -4.13
C LEU A 18 3.57 10.63 -5.10
N TYR A 19 4.74 11.16 -4.72
CA TYR A 19 5.56 12.03 -5.55
C TYR A 19 6.05 11.30 -6.81
N LEU A 20 6.59 10.09 -6.67
CA LEU A 20 7.06 9.29 -7.80
C LEU A 20 5.91 8.84 -8.72
N ALA A 21 4.75 8.53 -8.15
CA ALA A 21 3.53 8.22 -8.90
C ALA A 21 2.96 9.44 -9.66
N TRP A 22 3.28 10.66 -9.23
CA TRP A 22 2.95 11.89 -9.97
C TRP A 22 3.93 12.14 -11.11
N CYS A 23 5.22 11.91 -10.90
CA CYS A 23 6.26 12.18 -11.89
C CYS A 23 6.27 11.21 -13.08
N SER A 24 5.89 9.93 -12.89
CA SER A 24 6.07 8.92 -13.95
C SER A 24 4.95 7.88 -14.03
N LEU A 25 4.53 7.57 -15.26
CA LEU A 25 3.50 6.56 -15.54
C LEU A 25 4.00 5.14 -15.27
N ASP A 26 5.28 4.86 -15.48
CA ASP A 26 5.81 3.51 -15.25
C ASP A 26 5.92 3.18 -13.75
N VAL A 27 6.17 4.18 -12.90
CA VAL A 27 6.08 3.99 -11.44
C VAL A 27 4.64 3.68 -11.03
N ARG A 28 3.62 4.29 -11.63
CA ARG A 28 2.22 3.94 -11.33
C ARG A 28 1.90 2.48 -11.63
N LYS A 29 2.43 1.95 -12.74
CA LYS A 29 2.26 0.54 -13.13
C LYS A 29 2.97 -0.40 -12.14
N PHE A 30 4.20 -0.06 -11.76
CA PHE A 30 4.95 -0.81 -10.75
C PHE A 30 4.24 -0.77 -9.38
N LEU A 31 3.78 0.40 -8.97
CA LEU A 31 3.11 0.65 -7.70
C LEU A 31 1.75 -0.06 -7.63
N ALA A 32 1.03 -0.20 -8.76
CA ALA A 32 -0.15 -1.04 -8.85
C ALA A 32 0.20 -2.50 -8.48
N GLY A 33 1.28 -3.06 -9.04
CA GLY A 33 1.76 -4.39 -8.68
C GLY A 33 2.13 -4.50 -7.19
N ALA A 34 2.85 -3.52 -6.65
CA ALA A 34 3.24 -3.50 -5.24
C ALA A 34 2.03 -3.45 -4.29
N PHE A 35 1.04 -2.61 -4.59
CA PHE A 35 -0.20 -2.54 -3.80
C PHE A 35 -1.04 -3.81 -3.92
N PHE A 36 -1.07 -4.46 -5.09
CA PHE A 36 -1.75 -5.73 -5.26
C PHE A 36 -1.14 -6.84 -4.40
N VAL A 37 0.18 -6.99 -4.44
CA VAL A 37 0.90 -7.98 -3.61
C VAL A 37 0.71 -7.68 -2.13
N SER A 38 0.82 -6.42 -1.72
CA SER A 38 0.63 -6.02 -0.32
C SER A 38 -0.79 -6.27 0.17
N SER A 39 -1.81 -5.93 -0.63
CA SER A 39 -3.20 -6.26 -0.35
C SER A 39 -3.43 -7.76 -0.23
N GLY A 40 -2.81 -8.56 -1.10
CA GLY A 40 -2.94 -10.02 -1.08
C GLY A 40 -2.37 -10.64 0.20
N ILE A 41 -1.19 -10.18 0.63
CA ILE A 41 -0.57 -10.65 1.89
C ILE A 41 -1.45 -10.27 3.08
N LEU A 42 -1.89 -9.01 3.17
CA LEU A 42 -2.73 -8.56 4.29
C LEU A 42 -4.11 -9.24 4.31
N ALA A 43 -4.70 -9.48 3.14
CA ALA A 43 -5.95 -10.24 3.02
C ALA A 43 -5.75 -11.70 3.44
N TYR A 44 -4.64 -12.32 3.05
CA TYR A 44 -4.29 -13.67 3.46
C TYR A 44 -4.14 -13.77 4.99
N LEU A 45 -3.40 -12.85 5.62
CA LEU A 45 -3.26 -12.78 7.08
C LEU A 45 -4.62 -12.61 7.77
N ALA A 46 -5.51 -11.80 7.19
CA ALA A 46 -6.85 -11.56 7.74
C ALA A 46 -7.75 -12.81 7.64
N ILE A 47 -7.71 -13.53 6.51
CA ILE A 47 -8.50 -14.76 6.31
C ILE A 47 -7.94 -15.92 7.13
N ALA A 48 -6.61 -16.00 7.26
CA ALA A 48 -5.93 -17.04 8.03
C ALA A 48 -5.95 -16.78 9.55
N ASP A 49 -6.58 -15.69 10.01
CA ASP A 49 -6.66 -15.28 11.41
C ASP A 49 -5.27 -15.17 12.10
N VAL A 50 -4.25 -14.82 11.30
CA VAL A 50 -2.86 -14.74 11.78
C VAL A 50 -2.58 -13.36 12.34
N SER A 51 -2.28 -13.33 13.63
CA SER A 51 -1.86 -12.12 14.34
C SER A 51 -0.35 -11.92 14.20
N VAL A 52 0.08 -10.76 13.69
CA VAL A 52 1.51 -10.48 13.44
C VAL A 52 2.04 -9.46 14.43
N PRO A 53 3.08 -9.78 15.24
CA PRO A 53 3.65 -8.82 16.16
C PRO A 53 4.38 -7.72 15.40
N LEU A 54 4.05 -6.47 15.74
CA LEU A 54 4.79 -5.31 15.27
C LEU A 54 6.14 -5.26 16.00
N LEU A 55 7.19 -5.61 15.26
CA LEU A 55 8.56 -5.73 15.77
C LEU A 55 8.94 -4.53 16.66
N GLY A 56 9.35 -4.82 17.89
CA GLY A 56 9.87 -3.81 18.82
C GLY A 56 8.82 -2.89 19.47
N THR A 57 7.52 -3.11 19.27
CA THR A 57 6.47 -2.26 19.88
C THR A 57 5.60 -2.96 20.93
N GLY A 58 5.67 -4.29 21.05
CA GLY A 58 4.78 -5.08 21.91
C GLY A 58 3.32 -5.12 21.42
N SER A 59 2.99 -4.37 20.37
CA SER A 59 1.69 -4.36 19.72
C SER A 59 1.57 -5.48 18.70
N VAL A 60 0.37 -5.99 18.52
CA VAL A 60 0.07 -7.07 17.56
C VAL A 60 -0.92 -6.54 16.54
N GLU A 61 -0.60 -6.69 15.25
CA GLU A 61 -1.58 -6.50 14.18
C GLU A 61 -2.58 -7.65 14.24
N THR A 62 -3.77 -7.33 14.76
CA THR A 62 -4.89 -8.26 14.78
C THR A 62 -5.47 -8.47 13.38
N PRO A 63 -6.06 -9.64 13.08
CA PRO A 63 -6.62 -9.96 11.77
C PRO A 63 -7.61 -8.91 11.19
N PRO A 64 -8.51 -8.28 11.99
CA PRO A 64 -9.39 -7.23 11.48
C PRO A 64 -8.65 -5.98 10.99
N VAL A 65 -7.53 -5.64 11.65
CA VAL A 65 -6.69 -4.50 11.27
C VAL A 65 -5.94 -4.81 9.97
N SER A 66 -5.41 -6.04 9.84
CA SER A 66 -4.82 -6.50 8.58
C SER A 66 -5.84 -6.45 7.43
N GLY A 67 -7.09 -6.88 7.67
CA GLY A 67 -8.17 -6.81 6.69
C GLY A 67 -8.51 -5.38 6.27
N ALA A 68 -8.63 -4.45 7.23
CA ALA A 68 -8.86 -3.04 6.93
C ALA A 68 -7.72 -2.44 6.09
N ARG A 69 -6.47 -2.75 6.43
CA ARG A 69 -5.30 -2.31 5.66
C ARG A 69 -5.28 -2.95 4.26
N ALA A 70 -5.73 -4.20 4.11
CA ALA A 70 -5.85 -4.87 2.81
C ALA A 70 -6.80 -4.09 1.90
N ILE A 71 -7.96 -3.66 2.41
CA ILE A 71 -8.94 -2.86 1.65
C ILE A 71 -8.31 -1.55 1.18
N VAL A 72 -7.59 -0.84 2.05
CA VAL A 72 -6.90 0.41 1.68
C VAL A 72 -5.87 0.17 0.56
N HIS A 73 -5.05 -0.88 0.67
CA HIS A 73 -4.07 -1.23 -0.36
C HIS A 73 -4.76 -1.68 -1.66
N PHE A 74 -5.89 -2.37 -1.57
CA PHE A 74 -6.68 -2.78 -2.72
C PHE A 74 -7.26 -1.58 -3.46
N LEU A 75 -7.81 -0.58 -2.75
CA LEU A 75 -8.30 0.66 -3.36
C LEU A 75 -7.16 1.45 -4.03
N LEU A 76 -6.00 1.54 -3.38
CA LEU A 76 -4.81 2.15 -3.97
C LEU A 76 -4.34 1.38 -5.22
N PHE A 77 -4.39 0.06 -5.18
CA PHE A 77 -4.16 -0.78 -6.35
C PHE A 77 -5.14 -0.44 -7.48
N LEU A 78 -6.45 -0.34 -7.24
CA LEU A 78 -7.43 0.04 -8.26
C LEU A 78 -7.14 1.41 -8.85
N VAL A 79 -6.79 2.40 -8.01
CA VAL A 79 -6.46 3.76 -8.45
C VAL A 79 -5.18 3.76 -9.30
N CYS A 80 -4.13 3.04 -8.89
CA CYS A 80 -2.88 2.92 -9.65
C CYS A 80 -3.05 2.10 -10.93
N LEU A 81 -3.82 1.01 -10.88
CA LEU A 81 -4.14 0.17 -12.03
C LEU A 81 -4.94 0.96 -13.05
N TYR A 82 -5.99 1.67 -12.61
CA TYR A 82 -6.77 2.53 -13.47
C TYR A 82 -5.89 3.63 -14.05
N SER A 83 -5.21 4.43 -13.24
CA SER A 83 -4.45 5.58 -13.74
C SER A 83 -3.15 5.24 -14.49
N GLY A 84 -2.62 4.02 -14.34
CA GLY A 84 -1.39 3.56 -14.98
C GLY A 84 -1.60 2.66 -16.21
N PHE A 85 -2.66 1.85 -16.25
CA PHE A 85 -2.94 0.91 -17.33
C PHE A 85 -4.23 1.22 -18.12
N LEU A 86 -5.33 1.58 -17.45
CA LEU A 86 -6.65 1.77 -18.10
C LEU A 86 -6.99 3.23 -18.41
N GLY A 87 -6.28 4.16 -17.77
CA GLY A 87 -6.46 5.59 -17.91
C GLY A 87 -6.03 5.95 -19.31
N LYS A 88 -6.99 6.47 -20.09
CA LYS A 88 -6.74 6.96 -21.46
C LYS A 88 -5.43 7.74 -21.47
N ARG A 89 -4.58 7.50 -22.48
CA ARG A 89 -3.47 8.40 -22.82
C ARG A 89 -4.05 9.78 -23.15
N VAL A 90 -4.40 10.57 -22.14
CA VAL A 90 -4.61 12.01 -22.27
C VAL A 90 -3.24 12.65 -22.15
N ARG A 91 -2.39 12.33 -23.12
CA ARG A 91 -1.21 13.10 -23.46
C ARG A 91 -0.99 12.86 -24.95
N SER A 92 -1.64 13.70 -25.75
CA SER A 92 -1.26 13.95 -27.13
C SER A 92 0.24 14.24 -27.18
N ALA A 93 0.96 13.44 -27.96
CA ALA A 93 2.13 13.78 -28.74
C ALA A 93 2.54 12.54 -29.53
#